data_AF-A0A930A8U0-F1
#
_entry.id   AF-A0A930A8U0-F1
#
_cell.length_a   1.000
_cell.length_b   1.000
_cell.length_c   1.000
_cell.angle_alpha   90.00
_cell.angle_beta   90.00
_cell.angle_gamma   90.00
#
_symmetry.space_group_name_H-M   'P 1'
#
loop_
_entity.id
_entity.type
_entity.pdbx_description
1 polymer ?
#
loop_
_entity_poly.entity_id
_entity_poly.type
_entity_poly.pdbx_seq_one_letter_code
_entity_poly.pdbx_strand_id
1 'polypeptide(L)'
;MPAATTHVEFAKDVLRTMDEEHASMITNKGMFYLGSQGPDMLFFSRASLLPGSLKKYGDLMHDEKCDKFIEYFDKYSENDSDLRSYFYGFLCHYALDSTAHPLINAVARDTHIQTGLHEGAAHVISEANIDVWMLHQRGRSEQSYDVFRYMKIDKVSKSKLGLMYAGMFQNVFNLEIKPSLCAESATEIVRYTKFLYPTKLKYDLLCALEKQIKIPPVLSGMVLYNKNDFKVLNLEHKSYPLRYDLNREIHASFPELYGKAIQFAKQLIDTRSPEDFRINFNGEPYQE
;
A
#
# COMPACT_ATOMS: atom_id res chain seq x y z
N MET A 1 2.51 4.95 1.25
CA MET A 1 1.71 4.33 2.33
C MET A 1 1.78 5.13 3.64
N PRO A 2 0.63 5.59 4.18
CA PRO A 2 -0.33 4.71 4.82
C PRO A 2 -1.79 4.82 4.34
N ALA A 3 -2.31 3.75 3.72
CA ALA A 3 -3.74 3.46 3.64
C ALA A 3 -4.02 1.99 4.06
N ALA A 4 -3.41 1.55 5.17
CA ALA A 4 -3.43 0.14 5.57
C ALA A 4 -4.85 -0.40 5.75
N THR A 5 -5.75 0.41 6.34
CA THR A 5 -7.16 0.06 6.50
C THR A 5 -7.83 -0.10 5.14
N THR A 6 -7.57 0.85 4.24
CA THR A 6 -8.12 0.90 2.89
C THR A 6 -7.75 -0.35 2.11
N HIS A 7 -6.48 -0.78 2.17
CA HIS A 7 -6.03 -2.01 1.54
C HIS A 7 -6.72 -3.27 2.07
N VAL A 8 -6.87 -3.38 3.40
CA VAL A 8 -7.55 -4.55 3.99
C VAL A 8 -9.04 -4.56 3.65
N GLU A 9 -9.71 -3.41 3.71
CA GLU A 9 -11.13 -3.31 3.34
C GLU A 9 -11.34 -3.54 1.83
N PHE A 10 -10.42 -3.06 0.98
CA PHE A 10 -10.40 -3.37 -0.45
C PHE A 10 -10.24 -4.86 -0.71
N ALA A 11 -9.27 -5.52 -0.08
CA ALA A 11 -9.08 -6.96 -0.23
C ALA A 11 -10.30 -7.76 0.26
N LYS A 12 -11.00 -7.32 1.31
CA LYS A 12 -12.28 -7.92 1.73
C LYS A 12 -13.35 -7.77 0.66
N ASP A 13 -13.45 -6.61 0.02
CA ASP A 13 -14.43 -6.36 -1.04
C ASP A 13 -14.12 -7.19 -2.29
N VAL A 14 -12.86 -7.23 -2.76
CA VAL A 14 -12.45 -8.10 -3.88
C VAL A 14 -12.75 -9.56 -3.58
N LEU A 15 -12.43 -10.05 -2.37
CA LEU A 15 -12.71 -11.43 -1.97
C LEU A 15 -14.20 -11.79 -2.08
N ARG A 16 -15.12 -10.85 -1.84
CA ARG A 16 -16.58 -11.08 -2.01
C ARG A 16 -17.02 -11.16 -3.46
N THR A 17 -16.19 -10.69 -4.39
CA THR A 17 -16.47 -10.69 -5.84
C THR A 17 -15.78 -11.83 -6.59
N MET A 18 -14.84 -12.53 -5.94
CA MET A 18 -14.18 -13.71 -6.50
C MET A 18 -15.18 -14.87 -6.64
N ASP A 19 -14.96 -15.71 -7.66
CA ASP A 19 -15.64 -17.01 -7.74
C ASP A 19 -15.10 -18.00 -6.70
N GLU A 20 -15.76 -19.15 -6.58
CA GLU A 20 -15.39 -20.19 -5.59
C GLU A 20 -14.01 -20.78 -5.88
N GLU A 21 -13.62 -20.91 -7.15
CA GLU A 21 -12.32 -21.42 -7.56
C GLU A 21 -11.19 -20.56 -6.96
N HIS A 22 -11.21 -19.26 -7.23
CA HIS A 22 -10.21 -18.32 -6.75
C HIS A 22 -10.30 -18.09 -5.23
N ALA A 23 -11.52 -17.98 -4.67
CA ALA A 23 -11.69 -17.77 -3.24
C ALA A 23 -11.16 -18.96 -2.41
N SER A 24 -11.28 -20.19 -2.93
CA SER A 24 -10.80 -21.42 -2.27
C SER A 24 -9.27 -21.50 -2.19
N MET A 25 -8.55 -20.84 -3.09
CA MET A 25 -7.08 -20.75 -3.07
C MET A 25 -6.57 -19.90 -1.88
N ILE A 26 -7.42 -19.07 -1.28
CA ILE A 26 -7.06 -18.22 -0.14
C ILE A 26 -7.34 -18.99 1.17
N THR A 27 -6.43 -19.88 1.51
CA THR A 27 -6.50 -20.73 2.72
C THR A 27 -5.93 -20.05 3.97
N ASN A 28 -5.04 -19.08 3.80
CA ASN A 28 -4.43 -18.32 4.90
C ASN A 28 -4.81 -16.84 4.83
N LYS A 29 -5.85 -16.44 5.58
CA LYS A 29 -6.33 -15.06 5.61
C LYS A 29 -5.29 -14.07 6.13
N GLY A 30 -4.42 -14.47 7.06
CA GLY A 30 -3.35 -13.61 7.56
C GLY A 30 -2.36 -13.21 6.46
N MET A 31 -1.97 -14.20 5.65
CA MET A 31 -1.10 -13.98 4.48
C MET A 31 -1.79 -13.14 3.41
N PHE A 32 -3.08 -13.39 3.13
CA PHE A 32 -3.85 -12.58 2.18
C PHE A 32 -3.96 -11.10 2.59
N TYR A 33 -4.29 -10.82 3.84
CA TYR A 33 -4.38 -9.43 4.31
C TYR A 33 -3.02 -8.76 4.43
N LEU A 34 -1.96 -9.49 4.79
CA LEU A 34 -0.60 -8.94 4.70
C LEU A 34 -0.21 -8.66 3.23
N GLY A 35 -0.56 -9.56 2.31
CA GLY A 35 -0.37 -9.40 0.87
C GLY A 35 -1.09 -8.18 0.32
N SER A 36 -2.26 -7.81 0.88
CA SER A 36 -2.98 -6.58 0.49
C SER A 36 -2.21 -5.29 0.77
N GLN A 37 -1.14 -5.33 1.56
CA GLN A 37 -0.22 -4.22 1.76
C GLN A 37 0.96 -4.26 0.76
N GLY A 38 1.07 -5.32 -0.04
CA GLY A 38 2.13 -5.54 -1.01
C GLY A 38 3.56 -5.28 -0.49
N PRO A 39 4.40 -4.55 -1.24
CA PRO A 39 5.75 -4.22 -0.83
C PRO A 39 5.82 -3.14 0.26
N ASP A 40 4.69 -2.57 0.72
CA ASP A 40 4.72 -1.52 1.74
C ASP A 40 5.28 -1.97 3.08
N MET A 41 5.26 -3.28 3.39
CA MET A 41 5.94 -3.78 4.57
C MET A 41 7.43 -3.40 4.62
N LEU A 42 8.06 -3.19 3.46
CA LEU A 42 9.45 -2.75 3.35
C LEU A 42 9.64 -1.30 3.85
N PHE A 43 8.63 -0.43 3.71
CA PHE A 43 8.64 0.92 4.29
C PHE A 43 8.59 0.90 5.82
N PHE A 44 8.06 -0.15 6.43
CA PHE A 44 8.08 -0.30 7.88
C PHE A 44 9.38 -0.90 8.41
N SER A 45 10.26 -1.36 7.51
CA SER A 45 11.48 -2.02 7.93
C SER A 45 12.42 -1.06 8.65
N ARG A 46 12.81 -1.43 9.87
CA ARG A 46 13.66 -0.66 10.78
C ARG A 46 13.21 0.80 10.94
N ALA A 47 11.91 1.01 11.14
CA ALA A 47 11.29 2.33 11.32
C ALA A 47 11.47 3.28 10.12
N SER A 48 11.82 2.79 8.93
CA SER A 48 12.24 3.60 7.76
C SER A 48 13.50 4.46 7.95
N LEU A 49 13.97 4.65 9.17
CA LEU A 49 15.00 5.64 9.52
C LEU A 49 16.32 5.00 9.99
N LEU A 50 16.29 3.76 10.47
CA LEU A 50 17.47 3.12 11.01
C LEU A 50 18.35 2.53 9.89
N PRO A 51 19.69 2.46 10.08
CA PRO A 51 20.60 1.87 9.11
C PRO A 51 20.14 0.48 8.67
N GLY A 52 20.24 0.20 7.36
CA GLY A 52 19.82 -1.08 6.79
C GLY A 52 18.30 -1.27 6.64
N SER A 53 17.52 -0.19 6.73
CA SER A 53 16.10 -0.19 6.35
C SER A 53 15.92 -0.64 4.89
N LEU A 54 14.81 -1.33 4.62
CA LEU A 54 14.42 -1.76 3.28
C LEU A 54 13.61 -0.70 2.51
N LYS A 55 13.42 0.51 3.07
CA LYS A 55 12.60 1.58 2.46
C LYS A 55 12.92 1.80 0.98
N LYS A 56 14.20 1.97 0.63
CA LYS A 56 14.66 2.20 -0.74
C LYS A 56 14.28 1.07 -1.72
N TYR A 57 14.15 -0.16 -1.22
CA TYR A 57 13.74 -1.30 -2.03
C TYR A 57 12.22 -1.37 -2.17
N GLY A 58 11.48 -0.86 -1.16
CA GLY A 58 10.06 -0.55 -1.31
C GLY A 58 9.85 0.46 -2.43
N ASP A 59 10.59 1.58 -2.42
CA ASP A 59 10.53 2.61 -3.47
C ASP A 59 10.83 1.97 -4.85
N LEU A 60 11.92 1.21 -4.96
CA LEU A 60 12.32 0.51 -6.20
C LEU A 60 11.21 -0.42 -6.75
N MET A 61 10.53 -1.18 -5.88
CA MET A 61 9.44 -2.07 -6.31
C MET A 61 8.21 -1.30 -6.79
N HIS A 62 7.95 -0.11 -6.26
CA HIS A 62 6.84 0.72 -6.71
C HIS A 62 7.10 1.33 -8.09
N ASP A 63 8.37 1.58 -8.42
CA ASP A 63 8.77 2.30 -9.62
C ASP A 63 9.10 1.38 -10.80
N GLU A 64 9.78 0.25 -10.55
CA GLU A 64 10.43 -0.54 -11.60
C GLU A 64 10.03 -2.03 -11.62
N LYS A 65 9.97 -2.60 -12.82
CA LYS A 65 9.89 -4.05 -13.07
C LYS A 65 8.72 -4.78 -12.38
N CYS A 66 7.59 -4.10 -12.19
CA CYS A 66 6.42 -4.69 -11.51
C CYS A 66 5.93 -5.95 -12.23
N ASP A 67 5.87 -5.93 -13.55
CA ASP A 67 5.58 -7.11 -14.39
C ASP A 67 6.48 -8.31 -14.03
N LYS A 68 7.80 -8.09 -13.94
CA LYS A 68 8.78 -9.16 -13.69
C LYS A 68 8.69 -9.74 -12.29
N PHE A 69 8.58 -8.91 -11.25
CA PHE A 69 8.51 -9.44 -9.90
C PHE A 69 7.13 -10.01 -9.54
N ILE A 70 6.05 -9.50 -10.14
CA ILE A 70 4.71 -10.09 -9.97
C ILE A 70 4.69 -11.47 -10.64
N GLU A 71 5.23 -11.61 -11.85
CA GLU A 71 5.42 -12.92 -12.51
C GLU A 71 6.26 -13.88 -11.64
N TYR A 72 7.32 -13.36 -11.00
CA TYR A 72 8.12 -14.15 -10.07
C TYR A 72 7.29 -14.63 -8.87
N PHE A 73 6.50 -13.75 -8.25
CA PHE A 73 5.62 -14.13 -7.13
C PHE A 73 4.54 -15.14 -7.54
N ASP A 74 3.94 -15.00 -8.73
CA ASP A 74 2.95 -15.96 -9.25
C ASP A 74 3.55 -17.37 -9.29
N LYS A 75 4.68 -17.52 -10.00
CA LYS A 75 5.39 -18.80 -10.16
C LYS A 75 5.91 -19.35 -8.83
N TYR A 76 6.49 -18.51 -7.97
CA TYR A 76 7.04 -18.95 -6.69
C TYR A 76 5.95 -19.44 -5.74
N SER A 77 4.75 -18.87 -5.82
CA SER A 77 3.63 -19.18 -4.93
C SER A 77 2.78 -20.38 -5.37
N GLU A 78 2.95 -20.89 -6.60
CA GLU A 78 2.08 -21.88 -7.23
C GLU A 78 1.81 -23.12 -6.36
N ASN A 79 2.83 -23.63 -5.67
CA ASN A 79 2.77 -24.86 -4.88
C ASN A 79 2.80 -24.64 -3.35
N ASP A 80 2.65 -23.39 -2.89
CA ASP A 80 2.62 -23.06 -1.46
C ASP A 80 1.38 -22.23 -1.13
N SER A 81 0.42 -22.84 -0.44
CA SER A 81 -0.90 -22.22 -0.18
C SER A 81 -0.83 -20.94 0.68
N ASP A 82 0.18 -20.80 1.54
CA ASP A 82 0.39 -19.56 2.31
C ASP A 82 0.85 -18.44 1.39
N LEU A 83 1.87 -18.72 0.56
CA LEU A 83 2.38 -17.75 -0.41
C LEU A 83 1.35 -17.44 -1.49
N ARG A 84 0.51 -18.42 -1.86
CA ARG A 84 -0.59 -18.23 -2.80
C ARG A 84 -1.63 -17.26 -2.24
N SER A 85 -2.00 -17.44 -0.97
CA SER A 85 -2.87 -16.49 -0.27
C SER A 85 -2.26 -15.09 -0.24
N TYR A 86 -0.95 -14.97 0.02
CA TYR A 86 -0.25 -13.67 -0.03
C TYR A 86 -0.28 -13.05 -1.42
N PHE A 87 0.00 -13.83 -2.47
CA PHE A 87 0.01 -13.37 -3.85
C PHE A 87 -1.35 -12.80 -4.29
N TYR A 88 -2.46 -13.43 -3.92
CA TYR A 88 -3.80 -12.90 -4.22
C TYR A 88 -4.06 -11.56 -3.51
N GLY A 89 -3.57 -11.43 -2.29
CA GLY A 89 -3.56 -10.14 -1.59
C GLY A 89 -2.71 -9.10 -2.33
N PHE A 90 -1.55 -9.51 -2.82
CA PHE A 90 -0.62 -8.66 -3.56
C PHE A 90 -1.23 -8.12 -4.86
N LEU A 91 -2.01 -8.93 -5.58
CA LEU A 91 -2.76 -8.46 -6.76
C LEU A 91 -3.80 -7.41 -6.38
N CYS A 92 -4.46 -7.55 -5.23
CA CYS A 92 -5.39 -6.53 -4.73
C CYS A 92 -4.65 -5.21 -4.44
N HIS A 93 -3.45 -5.30 -3.84
CA HIS A 93 -2.62 -4.12 -3.59
C HIS A 93 -2.22 -3.42 -4.89
N TYR A 94 -1.67 -4.16 -5.86
CA TYR A 94 -1.27 -3.61 -7.15
C TYR A 94 -2.44 -2.95 -7.88
N ALA A 95 -3.61 -3.58 -7.93
CA ALA A 95 -4.79 -3.02 -8.56
C ALA A 95 -5.22 -1.68 -7.93
N LEU A 96 -5.21 -1.60 -6.60
CA LEU A 96 -5.61 -0.38 -5.90
C LEU A 96 -4.60 0.75 -6.10
N ASP A 97 -3.31 0.48 -5.88
CA ASP A 97 -2.26 1.50 -5.94
C ASP A 97 -2.10 2.06 -7.34
N SER A 98 -1.95 1.19 -8.34
CA SER A 98 -1.79 1.63 -9.74
C SER A 98 -2.99 2.41 -10.27
N THR A 99 -4.18 2.22 -9.68
CA THR A 99 -5.39 2.96 -10.04
C THR A 99 -5.55 4.28 -9.26
N ALA A 100 -5.22 4.28 -7.96
CA ALA A 100 -5.50 5.41 -7.06
C ALA A 100 -4.34 6.41 -6.94
N HIS A 101 -3.09 5.96 -7.05
CA HIS A 101 -1.91 6.81 -6.92
C HIS A 101 -1.86 7.98 -7.92
N PRO A 102 -2.31 7.86 -9.19
CA PRO A 102 -2.41 9.03 -10.06
C PRO A 102 -3.17 10.21 -9.45
N LEU A 103 -4.27 9.95 -8.73
CA LEU A 103 -5.04 10.98 -8.02
C LEU A 103 -4.33 11.45 -6.75
N ILE A 104 -3.89 10.50 -5.92
CA ILE A 104 -3.26 10.82 -4.62
C ILE A 104 -2.00 11.67 -4.84
N ASN A 105 -1.15 11.28 -5.79
CA ASN A 105 0.06 12.00 -6.17
C ASN A 105 -0.26 13.40 -6.72
N ALA A 106 -1.29 13.54 -7.55
CA ALA A 106 -1.69 14.82 -8.13
C ALA A 106 -2.23 15.79 -7.05
N VAL A 107 -3.06 15.29 -6.12
CA VAL A 107 -3.58 16.09 -5.00
C VAL A 107 -2.48 16.45 -3.99
N ALA A 108 -1.55 15.53 -3.73
CA ALA A 108 -0.39 15.79 -2.87
C ALA A 108 0.50 16.90 -3.45
N ARG A 109 0.76 16.86 -4.76
CA ARG A 109 1.49 17.90 -5.50
C ARG A 109 0.76 19.24 -5.48
N ASP A 110 -0.53 19.27 -5.76
CA ASP A 110 -1.31 20.51 -5.67
C ASP A 110 -1.29 21.09 -4.25
N THR A 111 -1.44 20.24 -3.23
CA THR A 111 -1.33 20.67 -1.82
C THR A 111 0.05 21.25 -1.51
N HIS A 112 1.12 20.65 -2.04
CA HIS A 112 2.47 21.19 -1.93
C HIS A 112 2.57 22.60 -2.55
N ILE A 113 2.06 22.77 -3.78
CA ILE A 113 2.09 24.06 -4.49
C ILE A 113 1.30 25.15 -3.75
N GLN A 114 0.11 24.82 -3.23
CA GLN A 114 -0.78 25.79 -2.58
C GLN A 114 -0.33 26.19 -1.17
N THR A 115 0.31 25.27 -0.44
CA THR A 115 0.55 25.45 1.01
C THR A 115 2.03 25.47 1.40
N GLY A 116 2.92 25.04 0.51
CA GLY A 116 4.34 24.83 0.81
C GLY A 116 4.63 23.56 1.63
N LEU A 117 3.62 22.76 1.97
CA LEU A 117 3.81 21.47 2.65
C LEU A 117 4.65 20.52 1.78
N HIS A 118 5.64 19.83 2.34
CA HIS A 118 6.42 18.84 1.60
C HIS A 118 5.52 17.80 0.91
N GLU A 119 5.72 17.54 -0.39
CA GLU A 119 4.85 16.67 -1.21
C GLU A 119 4.67 15.28 -0.59
N GLY A 120 5.75 14.64 -0.14
CA GLY A 120 5.65 13.33 0.53
C GLY A 120 4.87 13.36 1.87
N ALA A 121 4.84 14.49 2.58
CA ALA A 121 4.02 14.62 3.78
C ALA A 121 2.54 14.80 3.40
N ALA A 122 2.26 15.60 2.35
CA ALA A 122 0.92 15.75 1.80
C ALA A 122 0.35 14.40 1.30
N HIS A 123 1.19 13.58 0.65
CA HIS A 123 0.85 12.22 0.23
C HIS A 123 0.43 11.35 1.42
N VAL A 124 1.30 11.22 2.41
CA VAL A 124 1.07 10.40 3.62
C VAL A 124 -0.18 10.84 4.38
N ILE A 125 -0.41 12.15 4.50
CA ILE A 125 -1.62 12.70 5.12
C ILE A 125 -2.86 12.35 4.31
N SER A 126 -2.78 12.43 2.98
CA SER A 126 -3.88 12.08 2.08
C SER A 126 -4.27 10.61 2.22
N GLU A 127 -3.31 9.69 2.20
CA GLU A 127 -3.57 8.26 2.41
C GLU A 127 -4.20 8.00 3.80
N ALA A 128 -3.72 8.67 4.86
CA ALA A 128 -4.31 8.56 6.19
C ALA A 128 -5.74 9.11 6.28
N ASN A 129 -6.07 10.17 5.54
CA ASN A 129 -7.44 10.69 5.44
C ASN A 129 -8.35 9.70 4.69
N ILE A 130 -7.84 9.01 3.66
CA ILE A 130 -8.57 7.93 2.98
C ILE A 130 -8.87 6.78 3.94
N ASP A 131 -7.93 6.39 4.80
CA ASP A 131 -8.14 5.36 5.82
C ASP A 131 -9.28 5.69 6.77
N VAL A 132 -9.34 6.93 7.26
CA VAL A 132 -10.44 7.40 8.12
C VAL A 132 -11.76 7.46 7.35
N TRP A 133 -11.74 7.95 6.12
CA TRP A 133 -12.94 7.92 5.27
C TRP A 133 -13.45 6.50 5.05
N MET A 134 -12.56 5.54 4.78
CA MET A 134 -12.91 4.14 4.58
C MET A 134 -13.53 3.52 5.84
N LEU A 135 -12.99 3.80 7.03
CA LEU A 135 -13.63 3.39 8.29
C LEU A 135 -15.07 3.93 8.38
N HIS A 136 -15.27 5.21 8.07
CA HIS A 136 -16.60 5.82 8.11
C HIS A 136 -17.56 5.17 7.10
N GLN A 137 -17.10 4.81 5.90
CA GLN A 137 -17.92 4.07 4.92
C GLN A 137 -18.36 2.69 5.42
N ARG A 138 -17.63 2.10 6.38
CA ARG A 138 -18.01 0.83 7.04
C ARG A 138 -18.84 1.02 8.31
N GLY A 139 -19.32 2.24 8.58
CA GLY A 139 -20.05 2.57 9.81
C GLY A 139 -19.19 2.48 11.07
N ARG A 140 -17.87 2.60 10.90
CA ARG A 140 -16.88 2.50 11.98
C ARG A 140 -16.30 3.87 12.29
N SER A 141 -15.87 4.09 13.53
CA SER A 141 -15.04 5.24 13.90
C SER A 141 -13.56 4.89 13.90
N GLU A 142 -12.70 5.90 13.95
CA GLU A 142 -11.25 5.76 14.05
C GLU A 142 -10.83 4.97 15.30
N GLN A 143 -11.60 5.07 16.40
CA GLN A 143 -11.37 4.31 17.63
C GLN A 143 -11.56 2.80 17.46
N SER A 144 -12.23 2.37 16.40
CA SER A 144 -12.35 0.95 16.08
C SER A 144 -11.15 0.40 15.30
N TYR A 145 -10.14 1.22 14.98
CA TYR A 145 -9.01 0.83 14.15
C TYR A 145 -8.31 -0.43 14.68
N ASP A 146 -8.21 -1.44 13.82
CA ASP A 146 -7.75 -2.77 14.19
C ASP A 146 -7.01 -3.52 13.06
N VAL A 147 -6.57 -2.81 12.02
CA VAL A 147 -5.99 -3.42 10.81
C VAL A 147 -4.84 -4.40 11.12
N PHE A 148 -4.00 -4.05 12.10
CA PHE A 148 -2.88 -4.86 12.58
C PHE A 148 -3.27 -6.26 13.07
N ARG A 149 -4.56 -6.50 13.36
CA ARG A 149 -5.06 -7.83 13.76
C ARG A 149 -5.20 -8.77 12.58
N TYR A 150 -5.53 -8.26 11.39
CA TYR A 150 -5.77 -9.08 10.19
C TYR A 150 -4.48 -9.58 9.53
N MET A 151 -3.37 -8.86 9.70
CA MET A 151 -2.11 -9.13 9.00
C MET A 151 -1.13 -10.02 9.79
N LYS A 152 -1.57 -10.61 10.91
CA LYS A 152 -0.71 -11.47 11.73
C LYS A 152 -0.51 -12.81 11.05
N ILE A 153 0.75 -13.24 10.95
CA ILE A 153 1.14 -14.52 10.37
C ILE A 153 2.12 -15.26 11.29
N ASP A 154 2.14 -16.59 11.20
CA ASP A 154 2.99 -17.45 12.02
C ASP A 154 4.48 -17.40 11.56
N LYS A 155 5.34 -18.06 12.32
CA LYS A 155 6.80 -18.05 12.06
C LYS A 155 7.17 -18.74 10.75
N VAL A 156 6.49 -19.82 10.38
CA VAL A 156 6.74 -20.59 9.15
C VAL A 156 6.35 -19.74 7.94
N SER A 157 5.13 -19.17 7.95
CA SER A 157 4.65 -18.26 6.91
C SER A 157 5.59 -17.08 6.68
N LYS A 158 6.10 -16.47 7.77
CA LYS A 158 7.09 -15.37 7.68
C LYS A 158 8.40 -15.80 7.02
N SER A 159 8.91 -16.98 7.38
CA SER A 159 10.15 -17.49 6.79
C SER A 159 10.00 -17.77 5.29
N LYS A 160 8.87 -18.34 4.87
CA LYS A 160 8.53 -18.52 3.45
C LYS A 160 8.50 -17.19 2.71
N LEU A 161 7.80 -16.20 3.26
CA LEU A 161 7.68 -14.85 2.69
C LEU A 161 9.05 -14.17 2.55
N GLY A 162 9.90 -14.29 3.58
CA GLY A 162 11.26 -13.74 3.54
C GLY A 162 12.14 -14.36 2.45
N LEU A 163 12.02 -15.68 2.23
CA LEU A 163 12.73 -16.38 1.15
C LEU A 163 12.23 -15.95 -0.23
N MET A 164 10.92 -15.83 -0.41
CA MET A 164 10.32 -15.37 -1.68
C MET A 164 10.81 -13.97 -2.05
N TYR A 165 10.80 -13.02 -1.10
CA TYR A 165 11.29 -11.66 -1.34
C TYR A 165 12.79 -11.62 -1.64
N ALA A 166 13.62 -12.33 -0.87
CA ALA A 166 15.05 -12.38 -1.14
C ALA A 166 15.38 -13.00 -2.50
N GLY A 167 14.68 -14.08 -2.87
CA GLY A 167 14.78 -14.69 -4.18
C GLY A 167 14.37 -13.74 -5.31
N MET A 168 13.27 -13.01 -5.13
CA MET A 168 12.81 -11.99 -6.07
C MET A 168 13.85 -10.89 -6.28
N PHE A 169 14.38 -10.32 -5.19
CA PHE A 169 15.39 -9.26 -5.29
C PHE A 169 16.65 -9.74 -6.01
N GLN A 170 17.07 -10.98 -5.76
CA GLN A 170 18.21 -11.55 -6.48
C GLN A 170 17.91 -11.75 -7.98
N ASN A 171 16.75 -12.31 -8.33
CA ASN A 171 16.46 -12.72 -9.72
C ASN A 171 16.01 -11.56 -10.61
N VAL A 172 15.29 -10.58 -10.06
CA VAL A 172 14.69 -9.47 -10.84
C VAL A 172 15.57 -8.22 -10.79
N PHE A 173 16.17 -7.95 -9.63
CA PHE A 173 16.93 -6.72 -9.38
C PHE A 173 18.44 -6.95 -9.24
N ASN A 174 18.92 -8.21 -9.21
CA ASN A 174 20.33 -8.55 -8.94
C ASN A 174 20.83 -7.96 -7.61
N LEU A 175 19.97 -8.01 -6.59
CA LEU A 175 20.24 -7.48 -5.25
C LEU A 175 20.21 -8.59 -4.20
N GLU A 176 21.30 -8.74 -3.47
CA GLU A 176 21.39 -9.66 -2.34
C GLU A 176 20.79 -9.03 -1.07
N ILE A 177 19.58 -9.48 -0.69
CA ILE A 177 18.93 -9.09 0.56
C ILE A 177 18.73 -10.33 1.42
N LYS A 178 19.09 -10.22 2.70
CA LYS A 178 18.95 -11.33 3.65
C LYS A 178 17.46 -11.69 3.82
N PRO A 179 17.07 -12.97 3.65
CA PRO A 179 15.68 -13.41 3.84
C PRO A 179 15.09 -13.03 5.20
N SER A 180 15.93 -13.02 6.25
CA SER A 180 15.52 -12.63 7.60
C SER A 180 15.11 -11.16 7.73
N LEU A 181 15.69 -10.25 6.92
CA LEU A 181 15.28 -8.84 6.90
C LEU A 181 13.89 -8.70 6.28
N CYS A 182 13.64 -9.38 5.15
CA CYS A 182 12.34 -9.42 4.51
C CYS A 182 11.28 -10.05 5.45
N ALA A 183 11.60 -11.17 6.10
CA ALA A 183 10.71 -11.82 7.06
C ALA A 183 10.38 -10.94 8.29
N GLU A 184 11.34 -10.16 8.79
CA GLU A 184 11.10 -9.25 9.92
C GLU A 184 10.19 -8.10 9.51
N SER A 185 10.28 -7.60 8.27
CA SER A 185 9.42 -6.53 7.76
C SER A 185 7.92 -6.84 7.87
N ALA A 186 7.53 -8.12 7.70
CA ALA A 186 6.16 -8.60 7.92
C ALA A 186 5.70 -8.51 9.39
N THR A 187 6.63 -8.57 10.35
CA THR A 187 6.33 -8.33 11.77
C THR A 187 6.32 -6.83 12.09
N GLU A 188 7.21 -6.07 11.45
CA GLU A 188 7.34 -4.63 11.66
C GLU A 188 6.07 -3.89 11.20
N ILE A 189 5.53 -4.18 10.01
CA ILE A 189 4.28 -3.55 9.54
C ILE A 189 3.12 -3.77 10.53
N VAL A 190 2.99 -4.94 11.15
CA VAL A 190 1.97 -5.21 12.18
C VAL A 190 2.20 -4.35 13.43
N ARG A 191 3.45 -4.20 13.88
CA ARG A 191 3.80 -3.37 15.04
C ARG A 191 3.54 -1.89 14.76
N TYR A 192 3.96 -1.39 13.61
CA TYR A 192 3.83 0.02 13.24
C TYR A 192 2.40 0.42 12.92
N THR A 193 1.64 -0.41 12.20
CA THR A 193 0.20 -0.15 12.00
C THR A 193 -0.54 -0.12 13.34
N LYS A 194 -0.24 -1.03 14.29
CA LYS A 194 -0.75 -0.90 15.67
C LYS A 194 -0.37 0.44 16.32
N PHE A 195 0.85 0.94 16.07
CA PHE A 195 1.28 2.26 16.54
C PHE A 195 0.51 3.42 15.90
N LEU A 196 -0.12 3.27 14.72
CA LEU A 196 -0.92 4.32 14.08
C LEU A 196 -2.28 4.59 14.74
N TYR A 197 -2.69 3.77 15.71
CA TYR A 197 -3.96 3.92 16.45
C TYR A 197 -4.20 5.38 16.90
N PRO A 198 -5.42 5.94 16.78
CA PRO A 198 -5.67 7.37 17.00
C PRO A 198 -5.52 7.78 18.46
N THR A 199 -4.36 8.32 18.84
CA THR A 199 -4.09 8.78 20.21
C THR A 199 -3.58 10.22 20.19
N LYS A 200 -4.33 11.13 20.81
CA LYS A 200 -3.99 12.57 20.88
C LYS A 200 -2.58 12.81 21.42
N LEU A 201 -2.25 12.21 22.58
CA LEU A 201 -0.94 12.40 23.22
C LEU A 201 0.23 12.04 22.29
N LYS A 202 0.11 10.93 21.57
CA LYS A 202 1.12 10.48 20.61
C LYS A 202 1.22 11.43 19.42
N TYR A 203 0.08 11.85 18.88
CA TYR A 203 0.03 12.82 17.79
C TYR A 203 0.74 14.13 18.19
N ASP A 204 0.39 14.69 19.34
CA ASP A 204 0.98 15.94 19.86
C ASP A 204 2.51 15.79 20.06
N LEU A 205 2.95 14.64 20.60
CA LEU A 205 4.37 14.35 20.80
C LEU A 205 5.14 14.27 19.46
N LEU A 206 4.59 13.59 18.46
CA LEU A 206 5.22 13.49 17.14
C LEU A 206 5.28 14.85 16.45
N CYS A 207 4.21 15.65 16.52
CA CYS A 207 4.22 17.01 15.99
C CYS A 207 5.29 17.88 16.66
N ALA A 208 5.46 17.76 17.99
CA ALA A 208 6.50 18.49 18.71
C ALA A 208 7.91 18.04 18.28
N LEU A 209 8.14 16.74 18.17
CA LEU A 209 9.42 16.18 17.74
C LEU A 209 9.77 16.63 16.31
N GLU A 210 8.86 16.49 15.36
CA GLU A 210 9.06 16.87 13.96
C GLU A 210 9.42 18.35 13.81
N LYS A 211 8.73 19.23 14.56
CA LYS A 211 9.04 20.65 14.64
C LYS A 211 10.44 20.90 15.22
N GLN A 212 10.81 20.18 16.28
CA GLN A 212 12.11 20.33 16.94
C GLN A 212 13.27 19.94 16.02
N ILE A 213 13.15 18.83 15.30
CA ILE A 213 14.18 18.35 14.36
C ILE A 213 14.01 18.88 12.94
N LYS A 214 13.03 19.78 12.71
CA LYS A 214 12.74 20.47 11.45
C LYS A 214 12.52 19.52 10.26
N ILE A 215 11.82 18.42 10.48
CA ILE A 215 11.37 17.53 9.40
C ILE A 215 9.90 17.80 9.08
N PRO A 216 9.45 17.52 7.83
CA PRO A 216 8.04 17.61 7.50
C PRO A 216 7.17 16.67 8.36
N PRO A 217 5.85 16.94 8.52
CA PRO A 217 4.95 16.19 9.39
C PRO A 217 4.56 14.83 8.80
N VAL A 218 5.55 13.96 8.59
CA VAL A 218 5.38 12.63 8.01
C VAL A 218 4.86 11.66 9.07
N LEU A 219 5.54 11.54 10.21
CA LEU A 219 5.18 10.61 11.28
C LEU A 219 3.85 10.97 11.94
N SER A 220 3.63 12.25 12.26
CA SER A 220 2.32 12.69 12.77
C SER A 220 1.22 12.59 11.72
N GLY A 221 1.56 12.78 10.44
CA GLY A 221 0.69 12.57 9.29
C GLY A 221 0.15 11.12 9.21
N MET A 222 0.96 10.12 9.55
CA MET A 222 0.55 8.71 9.54
C MET A 222 -0.43 8.33 10.67
N VAL A 223 -0.44 9.06 11.80
CA VAL A 223 -1.33 8.74 12.92
C VAL A 223 -2.76 9.12 12.54
N LEU A 224 -3.71 8.19 12.71
CA LEU A 224 -5.12 8.38 12.32
C LEU A 224 -5.92 9.29 13.25
N TYR A 225 -5.25 10.25 13.90
CA TYR A 225 -5.86 11.26 14.76
C TYR A 225 -6.07 12.56 13.98
N ASN A 226 -7.23 13.21 14.19
CA ASN A 226 -7.60 14.49 13.59
C ASN A 226 -7.47 14.51 12.05
N LYS A 227 -8.04 13.50 11.39
CA LYS A 227 -8.05 13.35 9.93
C LYS A 227 -9.42 13.71 9.39
N ASN A 228 -9.56 14.96 8.96
CA ASN A 228 -10.83 15.55 8.52
C ASN A 228 -10.70 16.33 7.20
N ASP A 229 -9.54 16.26 6.55
CA ASP A 229 -9.33 16.83 5.22
C ASP A 229 -9.51 15.76 4.15
N PHE A 230 -10.67 15.76 3.51
CA PHE A 230 -11.04 14.78 2.50
C PHE A 230 -10.84 15.29 1.06
N LYS A 231 -10.00 16.30 0.84
CA LYS A 231 -9.70 16.84 -0.49
C LYS A 231 -9.24 15.76 -1.48
N VAL A 232 -8.44 14.80 -1.02
CA VAL A 232 -7.95 13.69 -1.85
C VAL A 232 -9.05 12.79 -2.41
N LEU A 233 -10.24 12.78 -1.79
CA LEU A 233 -11.37 12.01 -2.34
C LEU A 233 -11.88 12.58 -3.67
N ASN A 234 -11.59 13.86 -3.94
CA ASN A 234 -11.96 14.55 -5.16
C ASN A 234 -13.45 14.39 -5.55
N LEU A 235 -14.35 14.49 -4.57
CA LEU A 235 -15.81 14.31 -4.78
C LEU A 235 -16.44 15.40 -5.68
N GLU A 236 -15.76 16.54 -5.82
CA GLU A 236 -16.16 17.63 -6.71
C GLU A 236 -15.57 17.49 -8.13
N HIS A 237 -14.85 16.40 -8.41
CA HIS A 237 -14.22 16.12 -9.71
C HIS A 237 -13.34 17.27 -10.23
N LYS A 238 -12.54 17.86 -9.33
CA LYS A 238 -11.54 18.86 -9.73
C LYS A 238 -10.51 18.20 -10.65
N SER A 239 -10.07 18.96 -11.64
CA SER A 239 -9.01 18.53 -12.54
C SER A 239 -7.65 18.78 -11.89
N TYR A 240 -6.81 17.75 -11.89
CA TYR A 240 -5.41 17.86 -11.47
C TYR A 240 -4.49 17.34 -12.57
N PRO A 241 -3.40 18.04 -12.91
CA PRO A 241 -2.40 17.52 -13.84
C PRO A 241 -1.74 16.26 -13.25
N LEU A 242 -1.53 15.24 -14.08
CA LEU A 242 -0.85 14.02 -13.67
C LEU A 242 0.62 14.30 -13.38
N ARG A 243 1.17 13.66 -12.34
CA ARG A 243 2.55 13.85 -11.90
C ARG A 243 3.58 13.46 -12.98
N TYR A 244 3.28 12.42 -13.75
CA TYR A 244 4.16 11.86 -14.79
C TYR A 244 3.92 12.41 -16.20
N ASP A 245 2.79 13.09 -16.44
CA ASP A 245 2.47 13.72 -17.72
C ASP A 245 1.58 14.95 -17.49
N LEU A 246 2.21 16.13 -17.44
CA LEU A 246 1.54 17.40 -17.14
C LEU A 246 0.54 17.85 -18.22
N ASN A 247 0.54 17.22 -19.41
CA ASN A 247 -0.44 17.50 -20.46
C ASN A 247 -1.73 16.69 -20.29
N ARG A 248 -1.73 15.74 -19.35
CA ARG A 248 -2.89 14.91 -19.02
C ARG A 248 -3.38 15.27 -17.63
N GLU A 249 -4.69 15.17 -17.45
CA GLU A 249 -5.33 15.49 -16.18
C GLU A 249 -6.18 14.32 -15.66
N ILE A 250 -6.32 14.26 -14.34
CA ILE A 250 -7.24 13.36 -13.65
C ILE A 250 -8.34 14.16 -12.95
N HIS A 251 -9.58 13.75 -13.20
CA HIS A 251 -10.80 14.33 -12.61
C HIS A 251 -11.63 13.29 -11.84
N ALA A 252 -11.17 12.04 -11.80
CA ALA A 252 -11.86 10.98 -11.09
C ALA A 252 -11.83 11.23 -9.58
N SER A 253 -12.90 10.82 -8.91
CA SER A 253 -12.99 10.74 -7.47
C SER A 253 -12.36 9.43 -6.96
N PHE A 254 -11.89 9.42 -5.71
CA PHE A 254 -11.36 8.20 -5.09
C PHE A 254 -12.39 7.05 -5.10
N PRO A 255 -13.69 7.24 -4.80
CA PRO A 255 -14.68 6.16 -4.90
C PRO A 255 -14.82 5.55 -6.30
N GLU A 256 -14.72 6.36 -7.37
CA GLU A 256 -14.73 5.83 -8.75
C GLU A 256 -13.48 5.02 -9.05
N LEU A 257 -12.32 5.51 -8.62
CA LEU A 257 -11.05 4.80 -8.76
C LEU A 257 -11.06 3.49 -7.96
N TYR A 258 -11.63 3.49 -6.76
CA TYR A 258 -11.84 2.29 -5.96
C TYR A 258 -12.71 1.26 -6.69
N GLY A 259 -13.83 1.69 -7.28
CA GLY A 259 -14.69 0.81 -8.09
C GLY A 259 -14.00 0.25 -9.33
N LYS A 260 -13.21 1.08 -10.04
CA LYS A 260 -12.37 0.64 -11.16
C LYS A 260 -11.31 -0.37 -10.71
N ALA A 261 -10.66 -0.12 -9.58
CA ALA A 261 -9.68 -1.02 -9.00
C ALA A 261 -10.28 -2.38 -8.64
N ILE A 262 -11.53 -2.47 -8.17
CA ILE A 262 -12.21 -3.77 -7.93
C ILE A 262 -12.30 -4.58 -9.23
N GLN A 263 -12.73 -3.95 -10.34
CA GLN A 263 -12.81 -4.64 -11.63
C GLN A 263 -11.43 -5.07 -12.14
N PHE A 264 -10.44 -4.21 -11.96
CA PHE A 264 -9.08 -4.51 -12.34
C PHE A 264 -8.47 -5.65 -11.50
N ALA A 265 -8.67 -5.64 -10.18
CA ALA A 265 -8.26 -6.73 -9.30
C ALA A 265 -8.87 -8.07 -9.75
N LYS A 266 -10.16 -8.07 -10.12
CA LYS A 266 -10.82 -9.27 -10.64
C LYS A 266 -10.17 -9.75 -11.95
N GLN A 267 -9.95 -8.86 -12.91
CA GLN A 267 -9.25 -9.18 -14.16
C GLN A 267 -7.86 -9.77 -13.91
N LEU A 268 -7.09 -9.18 -12.98
CA LEU A 268 -5.79 -9.69 -12.57
C LEU A 268 -5.89 -11.07 -11.95
N ILE A 269 -6.90 -11.35 -11.14
CA ILE A 269 -7.06 -12.66 -10.50
C ILE A 269 -7.40 -13.72 -11.55
N ASP A 270 -8.31 -13.39 -12.48
CA ASP A 270 -8.86 -14.30 -13.49
C ASP A 270 -7.85 -14.61 -14.62
N THR A 271 -7.13 -13.61 -15.13
CA THR A 271 -6.38 -13.72 -16.39
C THR A 271 -4.87 -13.54 -16.27
N ARG A 272 -4.39 -12.62 -15.42
CA ARG A 272 -2.96 -12.26 -15.28
C ARG A 272 -2.27 -12.03 -16.62
N SER A 273 -2.93 -11.33 -17.55
CA SER A 273 -2.36 -11.09 -18.88
C SER A 273 -1.13 -10.18 -18.76
N PRO A 274 -0.07 -10.36 -19.56
CA PRO A 274 1.07 -9.43 -19.58
C PRO A 274 0.67 -7.96 -19.80
N GLU A 275 -0.42 -7.72 -20.52
CA GLU A 275 -1.04 -6.42 -20.77
C GLU A 275 -1.50 -5.71 -19.49
N ASP A 276 -1.83 -6.47 -18.45
CA ASP A 276 -2.33 -5.94 -17.20
C ASP A 276 -1.23 -5.25 -16.37
N PHE A 277 0.04 -5.56 -16.66
CA PHE A 277 1.19 -5.08 -15.89
C PHE A 277 1.99 -3.98 -16.61
N ARG A 278 1.36 -3.18 -17.47
CA ARG A 278 2.04 -2.13 -18.26
C ARG A 278 2.32 -0.82 -17.50
N ILE A 279 1.81 -0.72 -16.27
CA ILE A 279 1.98 0.44 -15.40
C ILE A 279 2.64 0.03 -14.08
N ASN A 280 3.35 0.95 -13.44
CA ASN A 280 3.91 0.74 -12.12
C ASN A 280 2.87 1.02 -11.00
N PHE A 281 3.27 0.90 -9.73
CA PHE A 281 2.37 1.13 -8.59
C PHE A 281 1.89 2.58 -8.50
N ASN A 282 2.60 3.53 -9.11
CA ASN A 282 2.20 4.94 -9.16
C ASN A 282 1.19 5.22 -10.28
N GLY A 283 0.80 4.20 -11.06
CA GLY A 283 -0.09 4.32 -12.21
C GLY A 283 0.56 4.98 -13.42
N GLU A 284 1.89 4.95 -13.47
CA GLU A 284 2.70 5.51 -14.54
C GLU A 284 3.06 4.39 -15.53
N PRO A 285 2.97 4.61 -16.85
CA PRO A 285 3.46 3.65 -17.83
C PRO A 285 4.97 3.48 -17.67
N TYR A 286 5.48 2.27 -17.94
CA TYR A 286 6.93 2.08 -18.02
C TYR A 286 7.51 2.98 -19.11
N GLN A 287 8.64 3.63 -18.79
CA GLN A 287 9.40 4.36 -19.79
C GLN A 287 10.04 3.34 -20.76
N GLU A 288 9.73 3.48 -22.05
CA GLU A 288 10.35 2.69 -23.13
C GLU A 288 11.86 2.96 -23.27
#